data_AF-A0A522T776-F1
#
_entry.id   AF-A0A522T776-F1
#
_cell.length_a   1.000
_cell.length_b   1.000
_cell.length_c   1.000
_cell.angle_alpha   90.00
_cell.angle_beta   90.00
_cell.angle_gamma   90.00
#
_symmetry.space_group_name_H-M   'P 1'
#
loop_
_entity.id
_entity.type
_entity.pdbx_description
1 polymer ?
#
loop_
_entity_poly.entity_id
_entity_poly.type
_entity_poly.pdbx_seq_one_letter_code
_entity_poly.pdbx_strand_id
1 'polypeptide(L)'
;MKPRWSTRLLRELAFIVIIGTPVLLFFLVMAPRSHAAHLLRQLRTVQVEQTRFTAIEALARAYGDSAACVGDNCLFQFQNAWLHWLRLAPHTEFSVMIRREGGASDPGGGVVGSMDMAMLVSPNTYTNRGGAIASAMVFDHMDADGLPPYDAAITFDSKGQPGRTVVRMSPRASAGEQRRAHEFNLGCLTRVGGCRTSRQLLPAVWRGVRRIQTVRLAPPLRGAAPRASRWSASPRPRPLITSQTAAAVN
;
A
#
# COMPACT_ATOMS: atom_id res chain seq x y z
N MET A 1 -34.54 37.34 27.77
CA MET A 1 -33.64 36.80 28.81
C MET A 1 -32.30 36.47 28.18
N LYS A 2 -31.21 37.14 28.56
CA LYS A 2 -29.85 36.79 28.09
C LYS A 2 -29.30 35.67 28.96
N PRO A 3 -28.93 34.50 28.41
CA PRO A 3 -28.33 33.43 29.21
C PRO A 3 -26.99 33.92 29.77
N ARG A 4 -26.92 34.08 31.10
CA ARG A 4 -25.66 34.30 31.82
C ARG A 4 -24.89 32.98 31.83
N TRP A 5 -24.15 32.71 30.76
CA TRP A 5 -23.14 31.66 30.79
C TRP A 5 -22.10 32.03 31.85
N SER A 6 -21.89 31.15 32.82
CA SER A 6 -20.92 31.40 33.89
C SER A 6 -19.52 31.46 33.26
N THR A 7 -18.73 32.47 33.61
CA THR A 7 -17.35 32.64 33.14
C THR A 7 -16.47 31.42 33.45
N ARG A 8 -16.87 30.58 34.42
CA ARG A 8 -16.21 29.30 34.71
C ARG A 8 -16.38 28.29 33.57
N LEU A 9 -17.59 28.10 33.04
CA LEU A 9 -17.84 27.17 31.94
C LEU A 9 -17.01 27.52 30.69
N LEU A 10 -16.87 28.81 30.39
CA LEU A 10 -16.04 29.25 29.26
C LEU A 10 -14.55 28.93 29.47
N ARG A 11 -14.02 29.05 30.70
CA ARG A 11 -12.62 28.72 31.00
C ARG A 11 -12.36 27.22 30.89
N GLU A 12 -13.27 26.39 31.41
CA GLU A 12 -13.14 24.94 31.31
C GLU A 12 -13.21 24.46 29.85
N LEU A 13 -14.16 24.98 29.07
CA LEU A 13 -14.25 24.66 27.65
C LEU A 13 -13.01 25.12 26.87
N ALA A 14 -12.50 26.32 27.15
CA ALA A 14 -11.27 26.81 26.52
C ALA A 14 -10.08 25.90 26.85
N PHE A 15 -9.94 25.44 28.09
CA PHE A 15 -8.87 24.55 28.49
C PHE A 15 -8.94 23.19 27.78
N ILE A 16 -10.13 22.59 27.72
CA ILE A 16 -10.37 21.33 27.01
C ILE A 16 -10.03 21.46 25.53
N VAL A 17 -10.39 22.58 24.88
CA VAL A 17 -10.07 22.79 23.47
C VAL A 17 -8.56 23.01 23.28
N ILE A 18 -7.94 23.86 24.10
CA ILE A 18 -6.52 24.20 23.95
C ILE A 18 -5.60 23.00 24.18
N ILE A 19 -5.93 22.11 25.13
CA ILE A 19 -5.09 20.95 25.46
C ILE A 19 -5.58 19.68 24.77
N GLY A 20 -6.89 19.46 24.75
CA GLY A 20 -7.49 18.26 24.15
C GLY A 20 -7.27 18.20 22.65
N THR A 21 -7.36 19.33 21.94
CA THR A 21 -7.17 19.33 20.48
C THR A 21 -5.75 18.93 20.06
N PRO A 22 -4.65 19.49 20.60
CA PRO A 22 -3.30 19.05 20.27
C PRO A 22 -3.04 17.58 20.61
N VAL A 23 -3.54 17.10 21.75
CA VAL A 23 -3.39 15.70 22.16
C VAL A 23 -4.12 14.78 21.18
N LEU A 24 -5.37 15.09 20.84
CA LEU A 24 -6.14 14.33 19.86
C LEU A 24 -5.45 14.33 18.48
N LEU A 25 -5.01 15.50 18.00
CA LEU A 25 -4.29 15.61 16.73
C LEU A 25 -2.98 14.81 16.74
N PHE A 26 -2.25 14.80 17.86
CA PHE A 26 -1.05 13.99 18.00
C PHE A 26 -1.36 12.51 17.81
N PHE A 27 -2.40 11.98 18.44
CA PHE A 27 -2.81 10.58 18.26
C PHE A 27 -3.27 10.29 16.83
N LEU A 28 -4.09 11.17 16.24
CA LEU A 28 -4.60 11.03 14.88
C LEU A 28 -3.47 11.02 13.83
N VAL A 29 -2.40 11.78 14.06
CA VAL A 29 -1.21 11.80 13.19
C VAL A 29 -0.29 10.62 13.46
N MET A 30 -0.06 10.26 14.73
CA MET A 30 0.91 9.23 15.10
C MET A 30 0.42 7.79 14.94
N ALA A 31 -0.88 7.53 15.07
CA ALA A 31 -1.43 6.17 15.02
C ALA A 31 -1.12 5.43 13.69
N PRO A 32 -1.33 6.03 12.49
CA PRO A 32 -1.02 5.36 11.23
C PRO A 32 0.47 4.95 11.12
N ARG A 33 1.38 5.81 11.58
CA ARG A 33 2.82 5.50 11.59
C ARG A 33 3.15 4.37 12.57
N SER A 34 2.55 4.37 13.75
CA SER A 34 2.77 3.31 14.74
C SER A 34 2.31 1.95 14.20
N HIS A 35 1.11 1.91 13.61
CA HIS A 35 0.57 0.69 13.01
C HIS A 35 1.40 0.19 11.83
N ALA A 36 1.81 1.08 10.93
CA ALA A 36 2.71 0.74 9.82
C ALA A 36 4.06 0.22 10.31
N ALA A 37 4.64 0.82 11.37
CA ALA A 37 5.91 0.38 11.94
C ALA A 37 5.79 -0.97 12.66
N HIS A 38 4.65 -1.23 13.31
CA HIS A 38 4.34 -2.54 13.86
C HIS A 38 4.20 -3.59 12.75
N LEU A 39 3.50 -3.25 11.66
CA LEU A 39 3.30 -4.16 10.53
C LEU A 39 4.65 -4.51 9.89
N LEU A 40 5.50 -3.52 9.60
CA LEU A 40 6.83 -3.76 9.04
C LEU A 40 7.69 -4.67 9.93
N ARG A 41 7.53 -4.62 11.26
CA ARG A 41 8.22 -5.54 12.15
C ARG A 41 7.70 -6.97 12.03
N GLN A 42 6.38 -7.14 11.90
CA GLN A 42 5.77 -8.46 11.69
C GLN A 42 6.07 -9.02 10.30
N LEU A 43 6.08 -8.19 9.25
CA LEU A 43 6.39 -8.63 7.89
C LEU A 43 7.83 -9.13 7.73
N ARG A 44 8.77 -8.69 8.57
CA ARG A 44 10.13 -9.24 8.59
C ARG A 44 10.19 -10.71 8.99
N THR A 45 9.15 -11.23 9.65
CA THR A 45 9.06 -12.67 9.98
C THR A 45 8.33 -13.45 8.88
N VAL A 46 7.70 -12.76 7.93
CA VAL A 46 7.03 -13.39 6.79
C VAL A 46 8.07 -13.71 5.74
N GLN A 47 8.30 -15.01 5.56
CA GLN A 47 9.12 -15.54 4.49
C GLN A 47 8.22 -15.98 3.33
N VAL A 48 8.51 -15.44 2.13
CA VAL A 48 7.88 -15.85 0.88
C VAL A 48 8.16 -17.36 0.67
N GLU A 49 7.18 -18.08 0.14
CA GLU A 49 7.13 -19.53 -0.07
C GLU A 49 7.10 -20.41 1.19
N GLN A 50 7.40 -19.85 2.37
CA GLN A 50 7.43 -20.63 3.62
C GLN A 50 6.27 -20.28 4.55
N THR A 51 5.83 -19.03 4.53
CA THR A 51 4.76 -18.56 5.43
C THR A 51 3.41 -18.97 4.87
N ARG A 52 2.61 -19.68 5.67
CA ARG A 52 1.24 -20.03 5.30
C ARG A 52 0.39 -18.78 5.14
N PHE A 53 -0.43 -18.73 4.09
CA PHE A 53 -1.24 -17.55 3.81
C PHE A 53 -2.32 -17.30 4.89
N THR A 54 -2.80 -18.34 5.57
CA THR A 54 -3.73 -18.23 6.70
C THR A 54 -3.16 -17.40 7.87
N ALA A 55 -1.84 -17.37 8.05
CA ALA A 55 -1.19 -16.50 9.02
C ALA A 55 -1.31 -15.02 8.63
N ILE A 56 -1.29 -14.72 7.32
CA ILE A 56 -1.49 -13.37 6.78
C ILE A 56 -2.96 -12.95 6.91
N GLU A 57 -3.91 -13.85 6.70
CA GLU A 57 -5.34 -13.57 6.94
C GLU A 57 -5.62 -13.30 8.43
N ALA A 58 -4.99 -14.05 9.33
CA ALA A 58 -5.06 -13.79 10.77
C ALA A 58 -4.43 -12.42 11.12
N LEU A 59 -3.29 -12.10 10.50
CA LEU A 59 -2.64 -10.80 10.65
C LEU A 59 -3.55 -9.67 10.16
N ALA A 60 -4.16 -9.79 8.98
CA ALA A 60 -5.06 -8.79 8.42
C ALA A 60 -6.26 -8.52 9.35
N ARG A 61 -6.87 -9.57 9.91
CA ARG A 61 -7.95 -9.43 10.90
C ARG A 61 -7.54 -8.62 12.13
N ALA A 62 -6.29 -8.73 12.57
CA ALA A 62 -5.77 -7.96 13.70
C ALA A 62 -5.63 -6.45 13.41
N TYR A 63 -5.56 -6.07 12.14
CA TYR A 63 -5.42 -4.67 11.70
C TYR A 63 -6.74 -3.99 11.35
N GLY A 64 -7.87 -4.71 11.38
CA GLY A 64 -9.21 -4.16 11.15
C GLY A 64 -9.29 -3.38 9.84
N ASP A 65 -9.81 -2.15 9.91
CA ASP A 65 -10.02 -1.27 8.74
C ASP A 65 -8.73 -0.91 7.96
N SER A 66 -7.56 -1.16 8.53
CA SER A 66 -6.28 -0.93 7.84
C SER A 66 -5.85 -2.11 6.97
N ALA A 67 -6.60 -3.22 6.95
CA ALA A 67 -6.29 -4.38 6.14
C ALA A 67 -7.53 -5.11 5.62
N ALA A 68 -7.45 -5.61 4.39
CA ALA A 68 -8.52 -6.42 3.79
C ALA A 68 -7.91 -7.55 2.97
N CYS A 69 -8.49 -8.75 3.08
CA CYS A 69 -8.16 -9.87 2.21
C CYS A 69 -9.33 -10.15 1.27
N VAL A 70 -9.05 -10.21 -0.03
CA VAL A 70 -10.03 -10.50 -1.09
C VAL A 70 -9.44 -11.56 -2.02
N GLY A 71 -10.01 -12.76 -1.96
CA GLY A 71 -9.47 -13.92 -2.67
C GLY A 71 -8.04 -14.22 -2.24
N ASP A 72 -7.14 -14.25 -3.22
CA ASP A 72 -5.72 -14.59 -3.02
C ASP A 72 -4.84 -13.39 -2.66
N ASN A 73 -5.42 -12.23 -2.33
CA ASN A 73 -4.66 -11.02 -2.05
C ASN A 73 -5.08 -10.44 -0.70
N CYS A 74 -4.10 -10.06 0.12
CA CYS A 74 -4.29 -9.26 1.33
C CYS A 74 -3.61 -7.91 1.16
N LEU A 75 -4.37 -6.83 1.31
CA LEU A 75 -3.88 -5.45 1.25
C LEU A 75 -3.89 -4.84 2.64
N PHE A 76 -2.76 -4.26 3.05
CA PHE A 76 -2.62 -3.40 4.22
C PHE A 76 -2.39 -1.97 3.72
N GLN A 77 -3.04 -0.98 4.32
CA GLN A 77 -2.96 0.41 3.86
C GLN A 77 -2.95 1.38 5.05
N PHE A 78 -1.99 2.31 5.04
CA PHE A 78 -1.81 3.34 6.06
C PHE A 78 -1.59 4.67 5.37
N GLN A 79 -2.34 5.70 5.78
CA GLN A 79 -2.32 7.00 5.11
C GLN A 79 -2.23 8.14 6.12
N ASN A 80 -1.61 9.26 5.71
CA ASN A 80 -1.52 10.48 6.51
C ASN A 80 -2.75 11.41 6.32
N ALA A 81 -3.96 10.85 6.31
CA ALA A 81 -5.19 11.55 5.93
C ALA A 81 -5.38 12.89 6.68
N TRP A 82 -5.12 12.92 7.99
CA TRP A 82 -5.25 14.13 8.81
C TRP A 82 -4.25 15.24 8.44
N LEU A 83 -2.98 14.91 8.21
CA LEU A 83 -1.98 15.90 7.78
C LEU A 83 -2.32 16.44 6.39
N HIS A 84 -2.82 15.58 5.50
CA HIS A 84 -3.26 16.00 4.18
C HIS A 84 -4.47 16.91 4.24
N TRP A 85 -5.49 16.54 5.02
CA TRP A 85 -6.71 17.33 5.20
C TRP A 85 -6.42 18.72 5.79
N LEU A 86 -5.50 18.80 6.76
CA LEU A 86 -5.01 20.05 7.35
C LEU A 86 -4.04 20.82 6.44
N ARG A 87 -3.74 20.32 5.23
CA ARG A 87 -2.77 20.88 4.27
C ARG A 87 -1.35 21.02 4.83
N LEU A 88 -1.01 20.21 5.84
CA LEU A 88 0.31 20.19 6.47
C LEU A 88 1.29 19.30 5.72
N ALA A 89 0.82 18.33 4.95
CA ALA A 89 1.64 17.46 4.12
C ALA A 89 0.88 17.04 2.85
N PRO A 90 1.57 16.64 1.77
CA PRO A 90 0.93 15.93 0.67
C PRO A 90 0.35 14.60 1.15
N HIS A 91 -0.63 14.07 0.42
CA HIS A 91 -1.17 12.75 0.69
C HIS A 91 -0.07 11.71 0.53
N THR A 92 0.15 10.92 1.58
CA THR A 92 1.16 9.88 1.65
C THR A 92 0.47 8.61 2.11
N GLU A 93 0.64 7.56 1.32
CA GLU A 93 0.13 6.23 1.58
C GLU A 93 1.30 5.26 1.65
N PHE A 94 1.28 4.37 2.64
CA PHE A 94 2.08 3.17 2.71
C PHE A 94 1.14 1.98 2.59
N SER A 95 1.37 1.12 1.62
CA SER A 95 0.58 -0.09 1.40
C SER A 95 1.45 -1.32 1.26
N VAL A 96 0.92 -2.45 1.69
CA VAL A 96 1.54 -3.78 1.52
C VAL A 96 0.51 -4.70 0.94
N MET A 97 0.77 -5.26 -0.23
CA MET A 97 -0.05 -6.29 -0.85
C MET A 97 0.69 -7.61 -0.73
N ILE A 98 0.03 -8.64 -0.23
CA ILE A 98 0.58 -9.99 -0.14
C ILE A 98 -0.32 -10.89 -0.95
N ARG A 99 0.26 -11.66 -1.86
CA ARG A 99 -0.47 -12.57 -2.73
C ARG A 99 -0.15 -14.01 -2.39
N ARG A 100 -1.16 -14.86 -2.44
CA ARG A 100 -1.03 -16.30 -2.24
C ARG A 100 -0.37 -16.92 -3.48
N GLU A 101 0.54 -17.86 -3.24
CA GLU A 101 1.04 -18.77 -4.27
C GLU A 101 0.06 -19.93 -4.43
N GLY A 102 -0.24 -20.28 -5.67
CA GLY A 102 -1.24 -21.30 -5.97
C GLY A 102 -2.69 -20.78 -5.91
N GLY A 103 -3.63 -21.66 -6.24
CA GLY A 103 -5.06 -21.30 -6.32
C GLY A 103 -5.76 -21.46 -4.98
N ALA A 104 -6.91 -20.80 -4.81
CA ALA A 104 -7.79 -21.01 -3.64
C ALA A 104 -8.18 -22.48 -3.39
N SER A 105 -8.02 -23.34 -4.39
CA SER A 105 -8.29 -24.78 -4.34
C SER A 105 -7.17 -25.64 -3.75
N ASP A 106 -6.01 -25.07 -3.41
CA ASP A 106 -4.89 -25.85 -2.87
C ASP A 106 -5.17 -26.31 -1.43
N PRO A 107 -5.11 -27.63 -1.15
CA PRO A 107 -5.57 -28.23 0.12
C PRO A 107 -4.75 -27.84 1.36
N GLY A 108 -3.71 -27.01 1.22
CA GLY A 108 -2.88 -26.48 2.31
C GLY A 108 -3.14 -25.02 2.68
N GLY A 109 -4.12 -24.35 2.04
CA GLY A 109 -4.38 -22.92 2.24
C GLY A 109 -3.32 -21.99 1.62
N GLY A 110 -2.41 -22.54 0.82
CA GLY A 110 -1.35 -21.82 0.11
C GLY A 110 -0.26 -21.22 1.02
N VAL A 111 0.82 -20.82 0.38
CA VAL A 111 1.90 -20.04 1.00
C VAL A 111 1.88 -18.61 0.44
N VAL A 112 2.63 -17.70 1.04
CA VAL A 112 2.86 -16.37 0.49
C VAL A 112 3.69 -16.49 -0.79
N GLY A 113 3.14 -16.13 -1.94
CA GLY A 113 3.85 -16.19 -3.23
C GLY A 113 4.59 -14.90 -3.58
N SER A 114 3.95 -13.77 -3.30
CA SER A 114 4.58 -12.46 -3.50
C SER A 114 4.16 -11.47 -2.41
N MET A 115 5.01 -10.48 -2.23
CA MET A 115 4.78 -9.36 -1.32
C MET A 115 5.19 -8.08 -2.05
N ASP A 116 4.27 -7.13 -2.14
CA ASP A 116 4.50 -5.84 -2.76
C ASP A 116 4.32 -4.75 -1.71
N MET A 117 5.40 -4.05 -1.35
CA MET A 117 5.30 -2.89 -0.46
C MET A 117 5.42 -1.61 -1.27
N ALA A 118 4.46 -0.71 -1.16
CA ALA A 118 4.46 0.56 -1.84
C ALA A 118 4.40 1.72 -0.84
N MET A 119 5.13 2.79 -1.12
CA MET A 119 4.90 4.10 -0.50
C MET A 119 4.68 5.12 -1.61
N LEU A 120 3.51 5.74 -1.59
CA LEU A 120 3.04 6.68 -2.60
C LEU A 120 2.90 8.05 -1.95
N VAL A 121 3.51 9.08 -2.56
CA VAL A 121 3.26 10.47 -2.21
C VAL A 121 2.59 11.16 -3.39
N SER A 122 1.39 11.69 -3.19
CA SER A 122 0.63 12.40 -4.20
C SER A 122 0.18 13.77 -3.69
N PRO A 123 0.23 14.83 -4.52
CA PRO A 123 -0.40 16.11 -4.18
C PRO A 123 -1.93 16.01 -4.10
N ASN A 124 -2.56 15.08 -4.83
CA ASN A 124 -4.02 14.91 -4.87
C ASN A 124 -4.45 13.45 -4.62
N THR A 125 -5.53 13.26 -3.88
CA THR A 125 -6.06 11.95 -3.44
C THR A 125 -6.68 11.09 -4.55
N TYR A 126 -6.95 11.63 -5.75
CA TYR A 126 -7.81 10.94 -6.74
C TYR A 126 -7.32 10.92 -8.18
N THR A 127 -6.19 11.55 -8.52
CA THR A 127 -5.72 11.55 -9.90
C THR A 127 -4.34 10.92 -9.99
N ASN A 128 -4.26 9.75 -10.63
CA ASN A 128 -3.01 9.11 -11.11
C ASN A 128 -2.18 10.01 -12.06
N ARG A 129 -2.53 11.30 -12.21
CA ARG A 129 -1.94 12.27 -13.14
C ARG A 129 -1.04 13.30 -12.46
N GLY A 130 -0.92 13.30 -11.14
CA GLY A 130 -0.05 14.24 -10.42
C GLY A 130 1.09 13.54 -9.69
N GLY A 131 2.28 13.50 -10.28
CA GLY A 131 3.57 13.33 -9.59
C GLY A 131 3.62 12.36 -8.40
N ALA A 132 3.20 11.10 -8.58
CA ALA A 132 3.32 10.10 -7.54
C ALA A 132 4.81 9.76 -7.32
N ILE A 133 5.36 10.16 -6.17
CA ILE A 133 6.66 9.61 -5.74
C ILE A 133 6.35 8.21 -5.24
N ALA A 134 6.72 7.21 -6.02
CA ALA A 134 6.42 5.82 -5.71
C ALA A 134 7.71 5.11 -5.29
N SER A 135 7.71 4.53 -4.10
CA SER A 135 8.71 3.54 -3.71
C SER A 135 8.02 2.20 -3.67
N ALA A 136 8.32 1.30 -4.60
CA ALA A 136 7.75 -0.04 -4.63
C ALA A 136 8.85 -1.07 -4.31
N MET A 137 8.54 -2.06 -3.51
CA MET A 137 9.32 -3.27 -3.35
C MET A 137 8.47 -4.42 -3.83
N VAL A 138 9.00 -5.23 -4.73
CA VAL A 138 8.32 -6.39 -5.29
C VAL A 138 9.15 -7.61 -4.88
N PHE A 139 8.53 -8.50 -4.12
CA PHE A 139 9.00 -9.86 -3.91
C PHE A 139 8.28 -10.74 -4.89
N ASP A 140 9.01 -11.23 -5.87
CA ASP A 140 8.46 -12.07 -6.91
C ASP A 140 9.27 -13.37 -6.95
N HIS A 141 8.64 -14.42 -7.44
CA HIS A 141 9.25 -15.69 -7.79
C HIS A 141 10.08 -15.49 -9.07
N MET A 142 11.04 -14.55 -9.03
CA MET A 142 11.98 -14.32 -10.11
C MET A 142 13.08 -15.39 -10.03
N ASP A 143 12.70 -16.63 -10.33
CA ASP A 143 13.62 -17.65 -10.83
C ASP A 143 13.82 -17.50 -12.35
N ALA A 144 13.59 -16.31 -12.91
CA ALA A 144 14.05 -15.99 -14.25
C ALA A 144 15.59 -16.02 -14.26
N ASP A 145 16.14 -17.10 -14.82
CA ASP A 145 17.57 -17.36 -14.92
C ASP A 145 18.37 -16.10 -15.26
N GLY A 146 19.29 -15.72 -14.35
CA GLY A 146 20.26 -14.64 -14.58
C GLY A 146 19.93 -13.26 -13.99
N LEU A 147 18.79 -13.07 -13.31
CA LEU A 147 18.56 -11.84 -12.54
C LEU A 147 19.25 -11.88 -11.17
N PRO A 148 19.82 -10.76 -10.70
CA PRO A 148 20.39 -10.71 -9.36
C PRO A 148 19.28 -10.85 -8.31
N PRO A 149 19.57 -11.45 -7.15
CA PRO A 149 18.57 -11.67 -6.09
C PRO A 149 18.06 -10.36 -5.47
N TYR A 150 18.75 -9.25 -5.72
CA TYR A 150 18.35 -7.91 -5.32
C TYR A 150 18.67 -6.92 -6.45
N ASP A 151 17.67 -6.18 -6.89
CA ASP A 151 17.83 -5.09 -7.86
C ASP A 151 17.07 -3.85 -7.38
N ALA A 152 17.61 -2.68 -7.64
CA ALA A 152 17.01 -1.41 -7.28
C ALA A 152 17.10 -0.43 -8.45
N ALA A 153 15.96 -0.17 -9.09
CA ALA A 153 15.83 0.79 -10.16
C ALA A 153 15.32 2.13 -9.61
N ILE A 154 15.91 3.23 -10.09
CA ILE A 154 15.49 4.59 -9.73
C ILE A 154 15.18 5.34 -11.01
N THR A 155 13.93 5.76 -11.17
CA THR A 155 13.51 6.61 -12.27
C THR A 155 13.61 8.08 -11.88
N PHE A 156 13.97 8.90 -12.86
CA PHE A 156 14.04 10.34 -12.73
C PHE A 156 12.98 10.95 -13.64
N ASP A 157 12.36 12.02 -13.19
CA ASP A 157 11.44 12.80 -14.01
C ASP A 157 12.19 13.64 -15.06
N SER A 158 11.44 14.40 -15.87
CA SER A 158 12.03 15.27 -16.90
C SER A 158 12.89 16.40 -16.34
N LYS A 159 12.81 16.70 -15.04
CA LYS A 159 13.61 17.70 -14.33
C LYS A 159 14.83 17.09 -13.62
N GLY A 160 15.08 15.80 -13.80
CA GLY A 160 16.16 15.09 -13.12
C GLY A 160 15.92 14.88 -11.63
N GLN A 161 14.67 15.00 -11.16
CA GLN A 161 14.31 14.67 -9.79
C GLN A 161 13.91 13.19 -9.69
N PRO A 162 14.27 12.49 -8.60
CA PRO A 162 13.88 11.11 -8.42
C PRO A 162 12.36 10.95 -8.26
N GLY A 163 11.74 10.27 -9.23
CA GLY A 163 10.32 9.99 -9.25
C GLY A 163 9.97 8.68 -8.56
N ARG A 164 10.44 7.55 -9.09
CA ARG A 164 10.09 6.21 -8.59
C ARG A 164 11.32 5.41 -8.22
N THR A 165 11.32 4.77 -7.06
CA THR A 165 12.29 3.74 -6.69
C THR A 165 11.58 2.40 -6.69
N VAL A 166 12.05 1.44 -7.48
CA VAL A 166 11.53 0.08 -7.49
C VAL A 166 12.64 -0.84 -7.03
N VAL A 167 12.40 -1.54 -5.92
CA VAL A 167 13.25 -2.63 -5.43
C VAL A 167 12.60 -3.93 -5.86
N ARG A 168 13.36 -4.81 -6.51
CA ARG A 168 12.97 -6.19 -6.77
C ARG A 168 13.86 -7.08 -5.94
N MET A 169 13.28 -8.05 -5.27
CA MET A 169 14.02 -8.92 -4.38
C MET A 169 13.48 -10.34 -4.46
N SER A 170 14.38 -11.31 -4.62
CA SER A 170 14.02 -12.73 -4.55
C SER A 170 14.24 -13.25 -3.12
N PRO A 171 13.69 -14.43 -2.78
CA PRO A 171 13.97 -15.10 -1.50
C PRO A 171 15.47 -15.33 -1.24
N ARG A 172 16.30 -15.39 -2.29
CA ARG A 172 17.76 -15.60 -2.19
C ARG A 172 18.55 -14.33 -1.83
N ALA A 173 17.90 -13.17 -1.71
CA ALA A 173 18.56 -11.94 -1.32
C ALA A 173 19.21 -12.08 0.06
N SER A 174 20.41 -11.51 0.23
CA SER A 174 21.12 -11.55 1.49
C SER A 174 20.34 -10.84 2.61
N ALA A 175 20.57 -11.22 3.87
CA ALA A 175 19.95 -10.56 5.02
C ALA A 175 20.22 -9.03 5.05
N GLY A 176 21.37 -8.59 4.54
CA GLY A 176 21.69 -7.17 4.40
C GLY A 176 20.85 -6.46 3.34
N GLU A 177 20.59 -7.10 2.20
CA GLU A 177 19.70 -6.59 1.14
C GLU A 177 18.25 -6.52 1.61
N GLN A 178 17.77 -7.61 2.23
CA GLN A 178 16.45 -7.66 2.83
C GLN A 178 16.28 -6.55 3.86
N ARG A 179 17.24 -6.36 4.77
CA ARG A 179 17.17 -5.27 5.76
C ARG A 179 17.10 -3.90 5.10
N ARG A 180 17.95 -3.63 4.09
CA ARG A 180 17.94 -2.34 3.37
C ARG A 180 16.62 -2.09 2.65
N ALA A 181 16.04 -3.12 2.07
CA ALA A 181 14.75 -3.03 1.40
C ALA A 181 13.66 -2.63 2.40
N HIS A 182 13.61 -3.28 3.58
CA HIS A 182 12.60 -3.04 4.61
C HIS A 182 12.81 -1.76 5.45
N GLU A 183 13.85 -0.96 5.17
CA GLU A 183 14.11 0.31 5.87
C GLU A 183 13.33 1.48 5.26
N PHE A 184 11.99 1.35 5.25
CA PHE A 184 11.10 2.47 4.93
C PHE A 184 11.20 3.54 6.02
N ASN A 185 11.39 4.78 5.60
CA ASN A 185 11.26 5.93 6.48
C ASN A 185 9.78 6.28 6.69
N LEU A 186 9.14 5.59 7.62
CA LEU A 186 7.75 5.87 7.99
C LEU A 186 7.55 7.25 8.64
N GLY A 187 8.62 7.99 8.95
CA GLY A 187 8.54 9.38 9.40
C GLY A 187 7.78 10.28 8.43
N CYS A 188 7.77 9.93 7.13
CA CYS A 188 7.02 10.63 6.09
C CYS A 188 5.52 10.71 6.35
N LEU A 189 4.94 9.72 7.06
CA LEU A 189 3.52 9.70 7.42
C LEU A 189 3.14 10.74 8.49
N THR A 190 4.12 11.24 9.24
CA THR A 190 3.91 12.13 10.40
C THR A 190 4.57 13.49 10.27
N ARG A 191 5.44 13.66 9.28
CA ARG A 191 6.28 14.86 9.13
C ARG A 191 5.49 15.98 8.47
N VAL A 192 5.56 17.19 9.03
CA VAL A 192 5.08 18.40 8.36
C VAL A 192 5.86 18.61 7.06
N GLY A 193 5.14 18.79 5.96
CA GLY A 193 5.66 18.83 4.60
C GLY A 193 5.85 17.45 3.95
N GLY A 194 5.63 16.36 4.68
CA GLY A 194 5.80 14.99 4.20
C GLY A 194 7.22 14.70 3.72
N CYS A 195 7.33 13.74 2.81
CA CYS A 195 8.57 13.45 2.09
C CYS A 195 8.48 13.91 0.65
N ARG A 196 9.59 14.46 0.15
CA ARG A 196 9.65 15.16 -1.14
C ARG A 196 10.28 14.34 -2.25
N THR A 197 10.96 13.24 -1.92
CA THR A 197 11.67 12.40 -2.88
C THR A 197 11.65 10.95 -2.44
N SER A 198 11.78 10.01 -3.38
CA SER A 198 11.88 8.59 -3.05
C SER A 198 13.12 8.27 -2.21
N ARG A 199 14.16 9.12 -2.30
CA ARG A 199 15.35 9.06 -1.43
C ARG A 199 15.02 9.25 0.05
N GLN A 200 14.04 10.08 0.36
CA GLN A 200 13.60 10.27 1.75
C GLN A 200 12.76 9.09 2.24
N LEU A 201 12.05 8.39 1.34
CA LEU A 201 11.23 7.22 1.65
C LEU A 201 12.10 5.97 1.89
N LEU A 202 13.12 5.75 1.06
CA LEU A 202 14.00 4.58 1.10
C LEU A 202 15.50 4.97 1.15
N PRO A 203 15.97 5.64 2.21
CA PRO A 203 17.34 6.16 2.27
C PRO A 203 18.41 5.06 2.23
N ALA A 204 18.11 3.86 2.72
CA ALA A 204 19.04 2.73 2.73
C ALA A 204 19.29 2.16 1.33
N VAL A 205 18.22 2.01 0.55
CA VAL A 205 18.29 1.58 -0.86
C VAL A 205 19.15 2.56 -1.65
N TRP A 206 18.89 3.86 -1.50
CA TRP A 206 19.62 4.93 -2.18
C TRP A 206 21.12 5.00 -1.87
N ARG A 207 21.54 4.56 -0.68
CA ARG A 207 22.97 4.45 -0.33
C ARG A 207 23.63 3.21 -0.95
N GLY A 208 22.85 2.17 -1.25
CA GLY A 208 23.33 0.89 -1.78
C GLY A 208 23.29 0.78 -3.31
N VAL A 209 22.52 1.62 -4.01
CA VAL A 209 22.43 1.57 -5.48
C VAL A 209 23.76 1.94 -6.12
N ARG A 210 24.41 0.95 -6.73
CA ARG A 210 25.63 1.15 -7.54
C ARG A 210 25.34 1.61 -8.96
N ARG A 211 24.15 1.30 -9.49
CA ARG A 211 23.77 1.57 -10.88
C ARG A 211 22.40 2.24 -10.93
N ILE A 212 22.39 3.52 -11.29
CA ILE A 212 21.16 4.25 -11.55
C ILE A 212 20.74 3.95 -12.99
N GLN A 213 19.72 3.10 -13.16
CA GLN A 213 19.09 2.94 -14.46
C GLN A 213 18.06 4.03 -14.67
N THR A 214 18.40 5.03 -15.47
CA THR A 214 17.44 6.05 -15.92
C THR A 214 16.47 5.38 -16.89
N VAL A 215 15.44 4.74 -16.36
CA VAL A 215 14.32 4.27 -17.19
C VAL A 215 13.58 5.52 -17.64
N ARG A 216 13.85 5.97 -18.88
CA ARG A 216 12.97 6.89 -19.56
C ARG A 216 11.65 6.14 -19.75
N LEU A 217 10.70 6.39 -18.86
CA LEU A 217 9.31 6.01 -19.11
C LEU A 217 8.98 6.58 -20.49
N ALA A 218 8.69 5.69 -21.45
CA ALA A 218 8.25 6.12 -22.75
C ALA A 218 7.12 7.14 -22.53
N PRO A 219 7.14 8.31 -23.20
CA PRO A 219 6.10 9.30 -23.00
C PRO A 219 4.74 8.60 -23.18
N PRO A 220 3.75 8.86 -22.31
CA PRO A 220 2.43 8.28 -22.49
C PRO A 220 1.99 8.56 -23.92
N LEU A 221 1.68 7.51 -24.68
CA LEU A 221 1.33 7.61 -26.10
C LEU A 221 0.25 8.68 -26.27
N ARG A 222 0.65 9.89 -26.66
CA ARG A 222 -0.25 11.00 -26.99
C ARG A 222 -0.99 10.57 -28.25
N GLY A 223 -2.20 10.04 -28.09
CA GLY A 223 -3.05 9.67 -29.23
C GLY A 223 -3.87 8.40 -29.03
N ALA A 224 -3.53 7.54 -28.06
CA ALA A 224 -4.43 6.45 -27.69
C ALA A 224 -5.50 6.98 -26.73
N ALA A 225 -6.47 7.72 -27.28
CA ALA A 225 -7.79 7.75 -26.64
C ALA A 225 -8.16 6.27 -26.43
N PRO A 226 -8.56 5.84 -25.21
CA PRO A 226 -9.07 4.50 -25.05
C PRO A 226 -10.25 4.40 -26.02
N ARG A 227 -10.07 3.61 -27.09
CA ARG A 227 -11.20 3.12 -27.87
C ARG A 227 -12.08 2.51 -26.81
N ALA A 228 -13.23 3.14 -26.54
CA ALA A 228 -14.23 2.58 -25.66
C ALA A 228 -14.48 1.18 -26.21
N SER A 229 -13.89 0.17 -25.57
CA SER A 229 -14.25 -1.21 -25.82
C SER A 229 -15.70 -1.23 -25.45
N ARG A 230 -16.55 -1.22 -26.47
CA ARG A 230 -17.97 -1.43 -26.37
C ARG A 230 -18.07 -2.76 -25.63
N TRP A 231 -18.30 -2.69 -24.32
CA TRP A 231 -18.68 -3.85 -23.53
C TRP A 231 -20.00 -4.29 -24.15
N SER A 232 -19.91 -5.21 -25.10
CA SER A 232 -21.04 -6.00 -25.53
C SER A 232 -21.55 -6.66 -24.26
N ALA A 233 -22.71 -6.19 -23.81
CA ALA A 233 -23.47 -6.83 -22.76
C ALA A 233 -23.56 -8.32 -23.11
N SER A 234 -22.92 -9.14 -22.29
CA SER A 234 -23.06 -10.59 -22.39
C SER A 234 -24.55 -10.89 -22.28
N PRO A 235 -25.15 -11.64 -23.22
CA PRO A 235 -26.55 -12.01 -23.13
C PRO A 235 -26.78 -12.78 -21.83
N ARG A 236 -27.78 -12.36 -21.05
CA ARG A 236 -28.20 -13.05 -19.84
C ARG A 236 -28.48 -14.53 -20.19
N PRO A 237 -27.98 -15.50 -19.39
CA PRO A 237 -28.38 -16.88 -19.57
C PRO A 237 -29.90 -16.99 -19.36
N ARG A 238 -30.59 -17.57 -20.34
CA ARG A 238 -31.99 -17.97 -20.20
C ARG A 238 -32.07 -19.06 -19.12
N PRO A 239 -33.07 -19.02 -18.21
CA PRO A 239 -33.33 -20.14 -17.33
C PRO A 239 -33.78 -21.35 -18.16
N LEU A 240 -33.05 -22.46 -18.05
CA LEU A 240 -33.52 -23.76 -18.51
C LEU A 240 -34.65 -24.21 -17.57
N ILE A 241 -35.88 -24.16 -18.09
CA ILE A 241 -37.02 -24.85 -17.50
C ILE A 241 -36.89 -26.32 -17.91
N THR A 242 -36.33 -27.14 -17.03
CA THR A 242 -36.44 -28.60 -17.14
C THR A 242 -37.75 -29.03 -16.47
N SER A 243 -38.77 -29.25 -17.31
CA SER A 243 -39.93 -30.07 -16.97
C SER A 243 -39.49 -31.53 -16.88
N GLN A 244 -39.46 -32.11 -15.67
CA GLN A 244 -39.46 -33.57 -15.52
C GLN A 244 -40.90 -34.05 -15.39
N THR A 245 -41.36 -34.67 -16.47
CA THR A 245 -42.53 -35.53 -16.53
C THR A 245 -42.18 -36.82 -15.80
N ALA A 246 -42.81 -37.08 -14.65
CA ALA A 246 -42.80 -38.40 -14.04
C ALA A 246 -43.86 -39.26 -14.75
N ALA A 247 -43.41 -40.20 -15.58
CA ALA A 247 -44.19 -41.32 -16.06
C ALA A 247 -44.02 -42.50 -15.08
N ALA A 248 -45.09 -43.26 -14.94
CA ALA A 248 -45.36 -44.24 -13.90
C ALA A 248 -44.80 -45.65 -14.19
N VAL A 249 -45.07 -46.55 -13.24
CA VAL A 249 -45.21 -48.02 -13.37
C VAL A 249 -43.91 -48.82 -13.19
N ASN A 250 -43.68 -49.40 -12.00
CA ASN A 250 -44.19 -50.70 -11.51
C ASN A 250 -43.80 -50.89 -10.04
#